data_AF-A0A2E7Q282-F1
#
_entry.id   AF-A0A2E7Q282-F1
#
_cell.length_a   1.000
_cell.length_b   1.000
_cell.length_c   1.000
_cell.angle_alpha   90.00
_cell.angle_beta   90.00
_cell.angle_gamma   90.00
#
_symmetry.space_group_name_H-M   'P 1'
#
loop_
_entity.id
_entity.type
_entity.pdbx_description
1 polymer ?
#
loop_
_entity_poly.entity_id
_entity_poly.type
_entity_poly.pdbx_seq_one_letter_code
_entity_poly.pdbx_strand_id
1 'polypeptide(L)'
;AGLFRSLMDVQCFDLAAVRSYQHDLRHQAMSAATYAAPHLGGAVVDRVDAVVLGATEIDRDFNVNVTTKAGGAIIGGSGGHADTAAGAKLTIVTTRLTAAGFAKIVPTVGTLTTPGATVDVVVTDAGIAVNPLRGDLGDRLKQAGLPVVGIEALIDKASSAASRPTPPRAAGRVVAVSEYRDGSVTDVVRQIEE
;
A
#
# COMPACT_ATOMS: atom_id res chain seq x y z
N ALA A 1 -26.38 2.02 11.26
CA ALA A 1 -25.34 2.43 12.22
C ALA A 1 -25.15 3.95 12.29
N GLY A 2 -25.34 4.71 11.19
CA GLY A 2 -25.27 6.19 11.24
C GLY A 2 -23.87 6.76 11.48
N LEU A 3 -22.83 5.94 11.28
CA LEU A 3 -21.43 6.28 11.55
C LEU A 3 -20.81 7.15 10.46
N PHE A 4 -21.30 7.02 9.22
CA PHE A 4 -20.87 7.81 8.07
C PHE A 4 -22.06 8.57 7.49
N ARG A 5 -21.82 9.84 7.14
CA ARG A 5 -22.84 10.71 6.54
C ARG A 5 -23.10 10.37 5.08
N SER A 6 -22.04 10.11 4.32
CA SER A 6 -22.06 9.83 2.89
C SER A 6 -20.95 8.84 2.53
N LEU A 7 -21.14 8.14 1.42
CA LEU A 7 -20.13 7.29 0.78
C LEU A 7 -19.90 7.81 -0.64
N MET A 8 -18.63 7.94 -1.04
CA MET A 8 -18.24 8.25 -2.41
C MET A 8 -17.66 6.98 -3.01
N ASP A 9 -18.29 6.42 -4.04
CA ASP A 9 -17.98 5.09 -4.55
C ASP A 9 -17.58 5.13 -6.02
N VAL A 10 -16.35 4.67 -6.29
CA VAL A 10 -15.77 4.48 -7.63
C VAL A 10 -15.91 3.04 -8.12
N GLN A 11 -16.11 2.08 -7.20
CA GLN A 11 -16.20 0.65 -7.45
C GLN A 11 -16.86 -0.09 -6.28
N CYS A 12 -18.03 -0.69 -6.51
CA CYS A 12 -18.61 -1.63 -5.57
C CYS A 12 -17.84 -2.97 -5.58
N PHE A 13 -17.56 -3.53 -4.39
CA PHE A 13 -16.85 -4.81 -4.25
C PHE A 13 -17.75 -6.02 -3.97
N ASP A 14 -19.04 -5.81 -3.70
CA ASP A 14 -20.03 -6.88 -3.51
C ASP A 14 -21.45 -6.44 -3.90
N LEU A 15 -22.38 -7.40 -3.93
CA LEU A 15 -23.78 -7.15 -4.30
C LEU A 15 -24.55 -6.36 -3.23
N ALA A 16 -24.08 -6.33 -1.98
CA ALA A 16 -24.72 -5.51 -0.94
C ALA A 16 -24.40 -4.02 -1.15
N ALA A 17 -23.15 -3.69 -1.50
CA ALA A 17 -22.71 -2.37 -1.91
C ALA A 17 -23.46 -1.91 -3.15
N VAL A 18 -23.60 -2.75 -4.18
CA VAL A 18 -24.40 -2.43 -5.38
C VAL A 18 -25.84 -2.08 -5.01
N ARG A 19 -26.49 -2.87 -4.15
CA ARG A 19 -27.86 -2.55 -3.69
C ARG A 19 -27.94 -1.26 -2.89
N SER A 20 -26.95 -0.99 -2.04
CA SER A 20 -26.87 0.28 -1.29
C SER A 20 -26.72 1.46 -2.23
N TYR A 21 -25.82 1.36 -3.21
CA TYR A 21 -25.58 2.36 -4.25
C TYR A 21 -26.85 2.65 -5.06
N GLN A 22 -27.67 1.63 -5.34
CA GLN A 22 -28.93 1.79 -6.07
C GLN A 22 -30.03 2.52 -5.28
N HIS A 23 -30.00 2.47 -3.95
CA HIS A 23 -31.16 2.85 -3.12
C HIS A 23 -30.90 3.94 -2.09
N ASP A 24 -29.65 4.18 -1.67
CA ASP A 24 -29.31 5.22 -0.70
C ASP A 24 -28.70 6.44 -1.41
N LEU A 25 -29.42 7.57 -1.40
CA LEU A 25 -28.96 8.82 -2.03
C LEU A 25 -27.66 9.38 -1.42
N ARG A 26 -27.26 8.91 -0.23
CA ARG A 26 -25.99 9.29 0.41
C ARG A 26 -24.83 8.43 -0.07
N HIS A 27 -25.11 7.34 -0.78
CA HIS A 27 -24.12 6.51 -1.47
C HIS A 27 -23.99 7.00 -2.90
N GLN A 28 -22.97 7.83 -3.15
CA GLN A 28 -22.81 8.59 -4.38
C GLN A 28 -21.76 7.97 -5.28
N ALA A 29 -22.09 7.90 -6.56
CA ALA A 29 -21.16 7.56 -7.63
C ALA A 29 -20.03 8.58 -7.76
N MET A 30 -18.84 8.11 -8.09
CA MET A 30 -17.79 8.95 -8.65
C MET A 30 -17.04 8.25 -9.77
N SER A 31 -16.52 9.04 -10.71
CA SER A 31 -15.61 8.52 -11.73
C SER A 31 -14.22 8.27 -11.15
N ALA A 32 -13.42 7.44 -11.82
CA ALA A 32 -12.00 7.28 -11.47
C ALA A 32 -11.21 8.61 -11.54
N ALA A 33 -11.60 9.49 -12.47
CA ALA A 33 -11.00 10.81 -12.61
C ALA A 33 -11.28 11.69 -11.38
N THR A 34 -12.53 11.72 -10.93
CA THR A 34 -12.94 12.42 -9.69
C THR A 34 -12.32 11.80 -8.45
N TYR A 35 -12.17 10.48 -8.44
CA TYR A 35 -11.60 9.74 -7.33
C TYR A 35 -10.13 10.12 -7.09
N ALA A 36 -9.25 9.94 -8.08
CA ALA A 36 -7.80 9.88 -7.85
C ALA A 36 -6.90 10.62 -8.86
N ALA A 37 -7.45 11.24 -9.91
CA ALA A 37 -6.61 11.84 -10.95
C ALA A 37 -5.77 13.03 -10.42
N PRO A 38 -4.43 13.01 -10.59
CA PRO A 38 -3.55 14.01 -9.99
C PRO A 38 -3.60 15.39 -10.66
N HIS A 39 -4.02 15.47 -11.92
CA HIS A 39 -3.92 16.71 -12.71
C HIS A 39 -5.21 17.53 -12.79
N LEU A 40 -6.34 17.01 -12.31
CA LEU A 40 -7.64 17.69 -12.41
C LEU A 40 -7.90 18.66 -11.25
N GLY A 41 -7.14 18.54 -10.15
CA GLY A 41 -7.32 19.30 -8.92
C GLY A 41 -8.59 18.89 -8.16
N GLY A 42 -8.46 18.70 -6.85
CA GLY A 42 -9.61 18.36 -6.00
C GLY A 42 -10.09 16.92 -6.13
N ALA A 43 -9.18 15.99 -6.43
CA ALA A 43 -9.47 14.57 -6.36
C ALA A 43 -9.94 14.19 -4.95
N VAL A 44 -10.87 13.23 -4.85
CA VAL A 44 -11.42 12.81 -3.55
C VAL A 44 -10.33 12.28 -2.62
N VAL A 45 -9.33 11.57 -3.16
CA VAL A 45 -8.19 11.06 -2.37
C VAL A 45 -7.43 12.15 -1.62
N ASP A 46 -7.36 13.38 -2.16
CA ASP A 46 -6.65 14.50 -1.53
C ASP A 46 -7.41 15.10 -0.32
N ARG A 47 -8.62 14.60 -0.04
CA ARG A 47 -9.48 15.01 1.08
C ARG A 47 -9.65 13.92 2.13
N VAL A 48 -8.96 12.80 1.98
CA VAL A 48 -9.05 11.66 2.90
C VAL A 48 -8.15 11.91 4.11
N ASP A 49 -8.72 11.79 5.32
CA ASP A 49 -7.94 11.93 6.55
C ASP A 49 -7.05 10.72 6.82
N ALA A 50 -7.52 9.51 6.48
CA ALA A 50 -6.75 8.29 6.66
C ALA A 50 -7.11 7.22 5.62
N VAL A 51 -6.11 6.46 5.17
CA VAL A 51 -6.28 5.28 4.31
C VAL A 51 -5.60 4.06 4.92
N VAL A 52 -6.23 2.89 4.75
CA VAL A 52 -5.68 1.59 5.15
C VAL A 52 -5.47 0.75 3.90
N LEU A 53 -4.22 0.35 3.67
CA LEU A 53 -3.76 -0.35 2.47
C LEU A 53 -3.15 -1.71 2.82
N GLY A 54 -3.01 -2.57 1.81
CA GLY A 54 -2.26 -3.82 1.88
C GLY A 54 -0.92 -3.73 1.15
N ALA A 55 -0.11 -4.78 1.23
CA ALA A 55 1.16 -4.89 0.51
C ALA A 55 1.45 -6.36 0.14
N THR A 56 2.19 -6.61 -0.94
CA THR A 56 2.88 -7.89 -1.16
C THR A 56 4.24 -7.87 -0.47
N GLU A 57 4.98 -6.77 -0.59
CA GLU A 57 6.26 -6.51 0.09
C GLU A 57 6.32 -5.04 0.55
N ILE A 58 7.05 -4.79 1.63
CA ILE A 58 7.38 -3.45 2.14
C ILE A 58 8.87 -3.46 2.49
N ASP A 59 9.62 -2.42 2.11
CA ASP A 59 11.05 -2.34 2.43
C ASP A 59 11.42 -1.35 3.55
N ARG A 60 12.72 -1.27 3.83
CA ARG A 60 13.29 -0.37 4.85
C ARG A 60 12.97 1.09 4.65
N ASP A 61 12.78 1.50 3.40
CA ASP A 61 12.50 2.88 3.03
C ASP A 61 10.98 3.11 2.96
N PHE A 62 10.18 2.16 3.46
CA PHE A 62 8.72 2.14 3.44
C PHE A 62 8.12 2.04 2.03
N ASN A 63 8.92 1.73 1.01
CA ASN A 63 8.39 1.48 -0.32
C ASN A 63 7.51 0.25 -0.32
N VAL A 64 6.44 0.28 -1.11
CA VAL A 64 5.46 -0.79 -1.15
C VAL A 64 5.37 -1.40 -2.54
N ASN A 65 5.38 -2.72 -2.57
CA ASN A 65 5.03 -3.53 -3.72
C ASN A 65 3.59 -4.02 -3.56
N VAL A 66 2.78 -3.90 -4.61
CA VAL A 66 1.51 -4.62 -4.77
C VAL A 66 1.37 -5.27 -6.16
N THR A 67 2.39 -5.13 -6.99
CA THR A 67 2.35 -5.50 -8.42
C THR A 67 2.82 -6.93 -8.62
N THR A 68 3.91 -7.32 -7.96
CA THR A 68 4.51 -8.65 -8.09
C THR A 68 4.46 -9.43 -6.78
N LYS A 69 4.45 -10.76 -6.90
CA LYS A 69 4.76 -11.66 -5.78
C LYS A 69 6.27 -11.86 -5.66
N ALA A 70 6.69 -12.49 -4.55
CA ALA A 70 8.05 -13.00 -4.41
C ALA A 70 8.45 -13.82 -5.65
N GLY A 71 9.59 -13.48 -6.26
CA GLY A 71 10.05 -14.05 -7.53
C GLY A 71 9.68 -13.25 -8.78
N GLY A 72 8.95 -12.14 -8.67
CA GLY A 72 8.82 -11.16 -9.75
C GLY A 72 7.66 -11.39 -10.73
N ALA A 73 6.89 -12.48 -10.57
CA ALA A 73 5.67 -12.68 -11.35
C ALA A 73 4.60 -11.65 -10.98
N ILE A 74 3.97 -11.04 -11.98
CA ILE A 74 2.87 -10.08 -11.83
C ILE A 74 1.62 -10.80 -11.29
N ILE A 75 0.98 -10.24 -10.27
CA ILE A 75 -0.20 -10.83 -9.62
C ILE A 75 -1.37 -9.86 -9.44
N GLY A 76 -1.19 -8.59 -9.75
CA GLY A 76 -2.21 -7.57 -9.54
C GLY A 76 -1.90 -6.30 -10.31
N GLY A 77 -2.72 -5.28 -10.07
CA GLY A 77 -2.51 -3.92 -10.56
C GLY A 77 -2.19 -2.97 -9.41
N SER A 78 -1.60 -1.82 -9.74
CA SER A 78 -1.33 -0.74 -8.77
C SER A 78 -2.60 -0.26 -8.05
N GLY A 79 -3.74 -0.26 -8.75
CA GLY A 79 -5.00 0.25 -8.24
C GLY A 79 -4.89 1.74 -7.88
N GLY A 80 -5.62 2.18 -6.85
CA GLY A 80 -5.48 3.51 -6.26
C GLY A 80 -4.48 3.57 -5.09
N HIS A 81 -3.56 2.59 -4.98
CA HIS A 81 -2.67 2.45 -3.82
C HIS A 81 -1.76 3.67 -3.69
N ALA A 82 -0.98 3.98 -4.73
CA ALA A 82 -0.14 5.16 -4.78
C ALA A 82 -0.93 6.47 -4.70
N ASP A 83 -2.13 6.52 -5.29
CA ASP A 83 -2.96 7.73 -5.28
C ASP A 83 -3.49 8.09 -3.89
N THR A 84 -4.08 7.10 -3.20
CA THR A 84 -4.59 7.31 -1.84
C THR A 84 -3.46 7.52 -0.85
N ALA A 85 -2.34 6.82 -1.01
CA ALA A 85 -1.15 7.03 -0.19
C ALA A 85 -0.62 8.47 -0.31
N ALA A 86 -0.59 9.01 -1.54
CA ALA A 86 -0.13 10.37 -1.79
C ALA A 86 -1.13 11.46 -1.36
N GLY A 87 -2.44 11.19 -1.46
CA GLY A 87 -3.49 12.17 -1.14
C GLY A 87 -3.91 12.21 0.34
N ALA A 88 -3.78 11.10 1.07
CA ALA A 88 -4.25 11.01 2.44
C ALA A 88 -3.34 11.75 3.44
N LYS A 89 -3.92 12.24 4.54
CA LYS A 89 -3.14 12.83 5.66
C LYS A 89 -2.44 11.77 6.53
N LEU A 90 -2.95 10.54 6.51
CA LEU A 90 -2.44 9.39 7.24
C LEU A 90 -2.54 8.11 6.39
N THR A 91 -1.41 7.58 5.96
CA THR A 91 -1.31 6.34 5.20
C THR A 91 -0.82 5.20 6.07
N ILE A 92 -1.69 4.21 6.27
CA ILE A 92 -1.39 2.99 7.03
C ILE A 92 -1.34 1.80 6.08
N VAL A 93 -0.19 1.13 6.02
CA VAL A 93 -0.03 -0.12 5.28
C VAL A 93 -0.03 -1.28 6.27
N THR A 94 -0.92 -2.24 6.07
CA THR A 94 -1.10 -3.38 6.98
C THR A 94 -0.66 -4.68 6.30
N THR A 95 0.10 -5.51 7.01
CA THR A 95 0.49 -6.83 6.50
C THR A 95 0.90 -7.78 7.63
N ARG A 96 0.83 -9.09 7.39
CA ARG A 96 1.58 -10.06 8.20
C ARG A 96 3.08 -9.99 7.87
N LEU A 97 3.94 -10.49 8.76
CA LEU A 97 5.37 -10.61 8.49
C LEU A 97 5.68 -11.54 7.31
N THR A 98 4.87 -12.58 7.07
CA THR A 98 5.09 -13.57 6.01
C THR A 98 3.80 -13.91 5.25
N ALA A 99 3.95 -14.37 4.00
CA ALA A 99 2.89 -15.02 3.22
C ALA A 99 3.46 -16.05 2.26
N ALA A 100 2.77 -17.18 2.09
CA ALA A 100 3.18 -18.29 1.23
C ALA A 100 4.64 -18.77 1.47
N GLY A 101 5.11 -18.63 2.71
CA GLY A 101 6.47 -18.99 3.14
C GLY A 101 7.54 -17.91 2.92
N PHE A 102 7.21 -16.78 2.29
CA PHE A 102 8.15 -15.68 2.05
C PHE A 102 7.96 -14.53 3.05
N ALA A 103 9.04 -13.80 3.33
CA ALA A 103 8.99 -12.54 4.06
C ALA A 103 8.24 -11.47 3.25
N LYS A 104 7.46 -10.64 3.95
CA LYS A 104 6.76 -9.47 3.38
C LYS A 104 7.38 -8.15 3.79
N ILE A 105 8.17 -8.14 4.86
CA ILE A 105 9.00 -7.01 5.23
C ILE A 105 10.43 -7.38 4.82
N VAL A 106 10.98 -6.68 3.83
CA VAL A 106 12.20 -7.08 3.11
C VAL A 106 13.23 -5.95 3.07
N PRO A 107 14.50 -6.20 2.76
CA PRO A 107 15.48 -5.12 2.61
C PRO A 107 15.20 -4.18 1.45
N THR A 108 14.61 -4.67 0.35
CA THR A 108 14.27 -3.90 -0.85
C THR A 108 13.12 -4.60 -1.56
N VAL A 109 12.11 -3.85 -2.02
CA VAL A 109 10.97 -4.42 -2.73
C VAL A 109 11.35 -4.95 -4.12
N GLY A 110 10.68 -6.00 -4.59
CA GLY A 110 10.88 -6.54 -5.93
C GLY A 110 10.34 -5.64 -7.05
N THR A 111 9.32 -4.84 -6.76
CA THR A 111 8.78 -3.82 -7.67
C THR A 111 8.25 -2.65 -6.86
N LEU A 112 8.79 -1.46 -7.09
CA LEU A 112 8.30 -0.23 -6.46
C LEU A 112 6.98 0.20 -7.10
N THR A 113 5.90 0.11 -6.32
CA THR A 113 4.56 0.58 -6.73
C THR A 113 4.20 1.90 -6.04
N THR A 114 4.39 1.97 -4.73
CA THR A 114 4.11 3.17 -3.93
C THR A 114 5.37 3.63 -3.21
N PRO A 115 5.86 4.86 -3.45
CA PRO A 115 7.03 5.42 -2.77
C PRO A 115 6.83 5.50 -1.26
N GLY A 116 7.85 5.14 -0.49
CA GLY A 116 7.76 5.17 0.97
C GLY A 116 7.59 6.57 1.57
N ALA A 117 7.93 7.61 0.82
CA ALA A 117 7.67 9.01 1.22
C ALA A 117 6.17 9.31 1.41
N THR A 118 5.27 8.50 0.83
CA THR A 118 3.81 8.63 0.98
C THR A 118 3.21 7.59 1.94
N VAL A 119 4.04 6.85 2.68
CA VAL A 119 3.62 5.85 3.66
C VAL A 119 4.05 6.29 5.05
N ASP A 120 3.08 6.47 5.95
CA ASP A 120 3.36 6.99 7.29
C ASP A 120 3.61 5.87 8.31
N VAL A 121 2.84 4.77 8.21
CA VAL A 121 2.85 3.70 9.21
C VAL A 121 2.72 2.33 8.55
N VAL A 122 3.52 1.38 9.02
CA VAL A 122 3.41 -0.05 8.71
C VAL A 122 2.95 -0.78 9.96
N VAL A 123 1.81 -1.47 9.88
CA VAL A 123 1.25 -2.26 10.98
C VAL A 123 1.36 -3.73 10.65
N THR A 124 1.99 -4.50 11.55
CA THR A 124 2.14 -5.94 11.42
C THR A 124 1.63 -6.69 12.64
N ASP A 125 1.56 -8.01 12.51
CA ASP A 125 1.35 -8.93 13.63
C ASP A 125 2.51 -8.97 14.65
N ALA A 126 3.62 -8.26 14.38
CA ALA A 126 4.80 -8.21 15.26
C ALA A 126 5.19 -6.80 15.74
N GLY A 127 4.35 -5.80 15.49
CA GLY A 127 4.54 -4.41 15.90
C GLY A 127 4.21 -3.39 14.81
N ILE A 128 4.37 -2.11 15.17
CA ILE A 128 4.10 -0.96 14.32
C ILE A 128 5.42 -0.25 14.01
N ALA A 129 5.78 -0.14 12.73
CA ALA A 129 6.87 0.73 12.29
C ALA A 129 6.30 2.06 11.80
N VAL A 130 6.86 3.16 12.28
CA VAL A 130 6.46 4.51 11.86
C VAL A 130 7.58 5.08 11.00
N ASN A 131 7.20 5.67 9.87
CA ASN A 131 8.14 6.31 8.97
C ASN A 131 8.89 7.43 9.72
N PRO A 132 10.24 7.49 9.69
CA PRO A 132 11.01 8.55 10.33
C PRO A 132 10.59 9.97 9.93
N LEU A 133 10.01 10.16 8.73
CA LEU A 133 9.43 11.43 8.28
C LEU A 133 8.23 11.89 9.11
N ARG A 134 7.67 11.02 9.95
CA ARG A 134 6.49 11.22 10.82
C ARG A 134 6.83 10.99 12.30
N GLY A 135 7.96 11.55 12.75
CA GLY A 135 8.39 11.44 14.15
C GLY A 135 7.31 11.85 15.16
N ASP A 136 6.51 12.87 14.84
CA ASP A 136 5.36 13.33 15.62
C ASP A 136 4.34 12.21 15.88
N LEU A 137 4.05 11.40 14.86
CA LEU A 137 3.15 10.26 14.96
C LEU A 137 3.78 9.14 15.78
N GLY A 138 5.08 8.91 15.60
CA GLY A 138 5.84 7.92 16.38
C GLY A 138 5.76 8.16 17.88
N ASP A 139 5.94 9.40 18.31
CA ASP A 139 5.87 9.78 19.72
C ASP A 139 4.45 9.64 20.28
N ARG A 140 3.43 10.06 19.53
CA ARG A 140 2.03 9.90 19.93
C ARG A 140 1.63 8.44 20.11
N LEU A 141 2.05 7.56 19.19
CA LEU A 141 1.73 6.13 19.27
C LEU A 141 2.46 5.46 20.45
N LYS A 142 3.73 5.83 20.72
CA LYS A 142 4.46 5.36 21.91
C LYS A 142 3.81 5.82 23.22
N GLN A 143 3.42 7.09 23.31
CA GLN A 143 2.73 7.64 24.49
C GLN A 143 1.38 6.96 24.72
N ALA A 144 0.69 6.54 23.65
CA ALA A 144 -0.54 5.76 23.72
C ALA A 144 -0.31 4.28 24.13
N GLY A 145 0.93 3.85 24.37
CA GLY A 145 1.27 2.48 24.79
C GLY A 145 1.22 1.45 23.66
N LEU A 146 1.28 1.89 22.39
CA LEU A 146 1.28 0.98 21.25
C LEU A 146 2.68 0.38 20.99
N PRO A 147 2.76 -0.85 20.45
CA PRO A 147 4.02 -1.57 20.25
C PRO A 147 4.80 -1.04 19.05
N VAL A 148 5.34 0.17 19.18
CA VAL A 148 6.16 0.81 18.13
C VAL A 148 7.57 0.22 18.11
N VAL A 149 8.00 -0.25 16.93
CA VAL A 149 9.30 -0.87 16.68
C VAL A 149 9.96 -0.24 15.44
N GLY A 150 11.26 -0.46 15.24
CA GLY A 150 11.95 -0.05 14.02
C GLY A 150 11.63 -0.97 12.84
N ILE A 151 11.66 -0.43 11.61
CA ILE A 151 11.42 -1.22 10.39
C ILE A 151 12.46 -2.34 10.21
N GLU A 152 13.74 -2.09 10.55
CA GLU A 152 14.79 -3.11 10.51
C GLU A 152 14.47 -4.31 11.45
N ALA A 153 13.90 -4.05 12.62
CA ALA A 153 13.48 -5.13 13.52
C ALA A 153 12.32 -5.96 12.94
N LEU A 154 11.47 -5.35 12.10
CA LEU A 154 10.43 -6.08 11.37
C LEU A 154 11.01 -6.89 10.20
N ILE A 155 12.04 -6.36 9.51
CA ILE A 155 12.79 -7.10 8.47
C ILE A 155 13.41 -8.36 9.08
N ASP A 156 14.12 -8.23 10.20
CA ASP A 156 14.80 -9.35 10.87
C ASP A 156 13.81 -10.44 11.32
N LYS A 157 12.68 -10.01 11.91
CA LYS A 157 11.61 -10.93 12.31
C LYS A 157 10.95 -11.61 11.12
N ALA A 158 10.67 -10.87 10.04
CA ALA A 158 10.07 -11.43 8.83
C ALA A 158 11.00 -12.45 8.15
N SER A 159 12.29 -12.12 8.05
CA SER A 159 13.32 -13.01 7.51
C SER A 159 13.45 -14.29 8.34
N SER A 160 13.51 -14.16 9.66
CA SER A 160 13.60 -15.32 10.58
C SER A 160 12.35 -16.20 10.56
N ALA A 161 11.17 -15.62 10.32
CA ALA A 161 9.91 -16.34 10.25
C ALA A 161 9.61 -16.96 8.88
N ALA A 162 10.33 -16.56 7.82
CA ALA A 162 10.12 -17.08 6.48
C ALA A 162 10.65 -18.51 6.35
N SER A 163 9.88 -19.39 5.71
CA SER A 163 10.30 -20.76 5.41
C SER A 163 11.00 -20.89 4.05
N ARG A 164 11.00 -19.81 3.25
CA ARG A 164 11.59 -19.73 1.93
C ARG A 164 12.48 -18.50 1.83
N PRO A 165 13.66 -18.59 1.19
CA PRO A 165 14.50 -17.43 0.96
C PRO A 165 13.82 -16.46 0.00
N THR A 166 14.11 -15.16 0.15
CA THR A 166 13.70 -14.14 -0.82
C THR A 166 14.34 -14.43 -2.17
N PRO A 167 13.57 -14.65 -3.25
CA PRO A 167 14.13 -14.87 -4.57
C PRO A 167 14.88 -13.63 -5.07
N PRO A 168 15.95 -13.78 -5.87
CA PRO A 168 16.62 -12.65 -6.48
C PRO A 168 15.69 -11.93 -7.45
N ARG A 169 15.94 -10.63 -7.67
CA ARG A 169 15.23 -9.85 -8.68
C ARG A 169 15.61 -10.36 -10.08
N ALA A 170 14.61 -10.52 -10.94
CA ALA A 170 14.81 -11.01 -12.30
C ALA A 170 15.68 -10.05 -13.13
N ALA A 171 16.59 -10.59 -13.92
CA ALA A 171 17.55 -9.84 -14.74
C ALA A 171 17.21 -9.84 -16.24
N GLY A 172 16.11 -10.48 -16.65
CA GLY A 172 15.68 -10.56 -18.04
C GLY A 172 15.27 -9.20 -18.64
N ARG A 173 14.72 -9.27 -19.86
CA ARG A 173 14.21 -8.08 -20.56
C ARG A 173 13.09 -7.41 -19.77
N VAL A 174 12.91 -6.10 -19.98
CA VAL A 174 11.76 -5.37 -19.44
C VAL A 174 10.47 -5.88 -20.08
N VAL A 175 9.47 -6.17 -19.26
CA VAL A 175 8.14 -6.63 -19.69
C VAL A 175 7.01 -5.68 -19.31
N ALA A 176 7.23 -4.81 -18.33
CA ALA A 176 6.30 -3.75 -17.96
C ALA A 176 7.05 -2.57 -17.32
N VAL A 177 6.43 -1.39 -17.39
CA VAL A 177 6.92 -0.15 -16.76
C VAL A 177 5.95 0.20 -15.63
N SER A 178 6.49 0.46 -14.45
CA SER A 178 5.73 0.99 -13.31
C SER A 178 5.77 2.50 -13.40
N GLU A 179 4.64 3.09 -13.81
CA GLU A 179 4.46 4.54 -13.88
C GLU A 179 3.79 5.01 -12.57
N TYR A 180 4.33 6.07 -12.00
CA TYR A 180 3.72 6.76 -10.87
C TYR A 180 2.58 7.65 -11.33
N ARG A 181 1.75 8.09 -10.38
CA ARG A 181 0.52 8.85 -10.69
C ARG A 181 0.78 10.11 -11.53
N ASP A 182 1.96 10.71 -11.42
CA ASP A 182 2.34 11.92 -12.17
C ASP A 182 2.97 11.67 -13.56
N GLY A 183 3.03 10.42 -14.00
CA GLY A 183 3.62 10.03 -15.28
C GLY A 183 5.11 9.70 -15.22
N SER A 184 5.78 9.89 -14.07
CA SER A 184 7.18 9.49 -13.91
C SER A 184 7.34 7.98 -13.80
N VAL A 185 8.44 7.43 -14.30
CA VAL A 185 8.74 6.00 -14.17
C VAL A 185 9.41 5.73 -12.83
N THR A 186 8.76 4.97 -11.95
CA THR A 186 9.32 4.57 -10.65
C THR A 186 10.09 3.28 -10.71
N ASP A 187 9.69 2.34 -11.58
CA ASP A 187 10.36 1.06 -11.70
C ASP A 187 10.06 0.33 -13.02
N VAL A 188 10.74 -0.80 -13.24
CA VAL A 188 10.47 -1.73 -14.34
C VAL A 188 10.33 -3.17 -13.83
N VAL A 189 9.38 -3.90 -14.42
CA VAL A 189 9.24 -5.35 -14.19
C VAL A 189 9.99 -6.10 -15.29
N ARG A 190 10.77 -7.09 -14.89
CA ARG A 190 11.63 -7.88 -15.78
C ARG A 190 11.12 -9.30 -15.93
N GLN A 191 11.36 -9.88 -17.09
CA GLN A 191 11.05 -11.28 -17.39
C GLN A 191 11.77 -12.20 -16.39
N ILE A 192 11.00 -13.09 -15.77
CA ILE A 192 11.48 -14.17 -14.91
C ILE A 192 12.03 -15.32 -15.76
N GLU A 193 13.04 -16.03 -15.27
CA GLU A 193 13.50 -17.29 -15.86
C GLU A 193 12.52 -18.41 -15.44
N GLU A 194 12.25 -19.35 -16.36
CA GLU A 194 11.39 -20.53 -16.11
C GLU A 194 12.06 -21.56 -15.21
#